data_AF-A0AAV3PYI4-F1
#
_entry.id   AF-A0AAV3PYI4-F1
#
_cell.length_a   1.000
_cell.length_b   1.000
_cell.length_c   1.000
_cell.angle_alpha   90.00
_cell.angle_beta   90.00
_cell.angle_gamma   90.00
#
_symmetry.space_group_name_H-M   'P 1'
#
loop_
_entity.id
_entity.type
_entity.pdbx_description
1 polymer ?
#
loop_
_entity_poly.entity_id
_entity_poly.type
_entity_poly.pdbx_seq_one_letter_code
_entity_poly.pdbx_strand_id
1 'polypeptide(L)'
;MGTNEFRFFLSCDINLPVTFRIERLEGKLTSSMLPNSDVDFTVEDRKPELYVECTLYVDGAPFGLPMRTRLESTGPAYCWNEMITLSTKYRDLTANSQLGLTVSE
;
A
#
# COMPACT_ATOMS: atom_id res chain seq x y z
N MET A 1 0.52 30.27 -7.73
CA MET A 1 0.24 29.47 -6.53
C MET A 1 -1.27 29.44 -6.36
N GLY A 2 -1.95 28.43 -6.92
CA GLY A 2 -3.40 28.33 -6.82
C GLY A 2 -3.81 28.11 -5.38
N THR A 3 -4.69 28.96 -4.86
CA THR A 3 -5.32 28.73 -3.55
C THR A 3 -6.14 27.45 -3.66
N ASN A 4 -5.67 26.35 -3.06
CA ASN A 4 -6.46 25.13 -2.97
C ASN A 4 -7.67 25.43 -2.06
N GLU A 5 -8.83 25.64 -2.68
CA GLU A 5 -10.09 25.82 -1.97
C GLU A 5 -10.55 24.45 -1.47
N PHE A 6 -10.58 24.27 -0.16
CA PHE A 6 -11.11 23.04 0.45
C PHE A 6 -12.62 23.12 0.53
N ARG A 7 -13.30 22.05 0.10
CA ARG A 7 -14.74 21.88 0.19
C ARG A 7 -15.05 20.57 0.89
N PHE A 8 -16.11 20.55 1.68
CA PHE A 8 -16.56 19.37 2.41
C PHE A 8 -17.81 18.81 1.75
N PHE A 9 -17.84 17.49 1.58
CA PHE A 9 -18.95 16.75 1.00
C PHE A 9 -19.22 15.52 1.86
N LEU A 10 -20.47 15.06 1.88
CA LEU A 10 -20.77 13.74 2.44
C LEU A 10 -20.26 12.67 1.47
N SER A 11 -19.76 11.55 1.99
CA SER A 11 -19.24 10.47 1.14
C SER A 11 -20.27 10.00 0.11
N CYS A 12 -21.57 9.95 0.49
CA CYS A 12 -22.67 9.56 -0.39
C CYS A 12 -22.88 10.48 -1.61
N ASP A 13 -22.41 11.73 -1.54
CA ASP A 13 -22.45 12.70 -2.63
C ASP A 13 -21.29 12.52 -3.63
N ILE A 14 -20.26 11.73 -3.28
CA ILE A 14 -19.04 11.56 -4.07
C ILE A 14 -19.11 10.25 -4.87
N ASN A 15 -19.46 10.35 -6.17
CA ASN A 15 -19.52 9.22 -7.10
C ASN A 15 -18.18 8.95 -7.83
N LEU A 16 -17.05 9.08 -7.13
CA LEU A 16 -15.72 8.84 -7.66
C LEU A 16 -15.09 7.60 -7.00
N PRO A 17 -14.23 6.84 -7.72
CA PRO A 17 -13.51 5.73 -7.14
C PRO A 17 -12.52 6.22 -6.08
N VAL A 18 -12.33 5.42 -5.03
CA VAL A 18 -11.31 5.68 -4.02
C VAL A 18 -9.94 5.50 -4.67
N THR A 19 -9.17 6.58 -4.70
CA THR A 19 -7.85 6.60 -5.36
C THR A 19 -6.81 7.16 -4.40
N PHE A 20 -5.69 6.47 -4.25
CA PHE A 20 -4.58 6.88 -3.39
C PHE A 20 -3.25 6.52 -4.03
N ARG A 21 -2.16 7.09 -3.52
CA ARG A 21 -0.81 6.84 -4.02
C ARG A 21 0.02 6.12 -2.97
N ILE A 22 0.61 5.00 -3.35
CA ILE A 22 1.68 4.37 -2.59
C ILE A 22 2.99 4.98 -3.06
N GLU A 23 3.57 5.85 -2.25
CA GLU A 23 4.76 6.61 -2.65
C GLU A 23 6.04 5.82 -2.40
N ARG A 24 6.34 5.54 -1.14
CA ARG A 24 7.57 4.83 -0.74
C ARG A 24 7.41 4.15 0.63
N LEU A 25 8.21 3.12 0.86
CA LEU A 25 8.42 2.54 2.19
C LEU A 25 9.73 3.10 2.75
N GLU A 26 9.61 3.80 3.88
CA GLU A 26 10.74 4.34 4.64
C GLU A 26 11.07 3.45 5.83
N GLY A 27 12.33 3.50 6.27
CA GLY A 27 12.83 2.68 7.37
C GLY A 27 13.61 1.46 6.89
N LYS A 28 14.10 0.68 7.86
CA LYS A 28 14.92 -0.51 7.61
C LYS A 28 14.03 -1.75 7.74
N LEU A 29 13.96 -2.56 6.69
CA LEU A 29 13.43 -3.91 6.81
C LEU A 29 14.37 -4.68 7.71
N THR A 30 13.87 -5.15 8.85
CA THR A 30 14.56 -6.20 9.59
C THR A 30 14.45 -7.44 8.73
N SER A 31 15.45 -7.66 7.86
CA SER A 31 15.61 -8.91 7.13
C SER A 31 15.36 -10.04 8.13
N SER A 32 14.36 -10.88 7.85
CA SER A 32 14.18 -12.13 8.58
C SER A 32 15.27 -13.12 8.17
N MET A 33 16.53 -12.73 8.30
CA MET A 33 17.62 -13.67 8.47
C MET A 33 17.76 -13.88 9.98
N LEU A 34 17.30 -15.05 10.41
CA LEU A 34 17.60 -15.62 11.71
C LEU A 34 19.09 -15.41 12.06
N PRO A 35 19.44 -15.11 13.32
CA PRO A 35 20.82 -15.08 13.72
C PRO A 35 21.37 -16.52 13.79
N ASN A 36 22.54 -16.70 13.20
CA ASN A 36 23.50 -17.78 13.45
C ASN A 36 23.34 -19.07 12.61
N SER A 37 24.09 -19.14 11.52
CA SER A 37 25.05 -20.23 11.34
C SER A 37 26.22 -19.74 10.48
N ASP A 38 27.44 -19.95 10.98
CA ASP A 38 28.70 -19.76 10.28
C ASP A 38 28.74 -20.66 9.03
N VAL A 39 28.20 -20.16 7.92
CA VAL A 39 28.37 -20.83 6.65
C VAL A 39 28.64 -19.76 5.59
N ASP A 40 29.90 -19.77 5.18
CA ASP A 40 30.52 -19.03 4.09
C ASP A 40 29.83 -19.41 2.77
N PHE A 41 28.62 -18.91 2.57
CA PHE A 41 28.00 -18.86 1.25
C PHE A 41 28.18 -17.46 0.74
N THR A 42 28.71 -17.35 -0.47
CA THR A 42 28.56 -16.21 -1.36
C THR A 42 27.05 -15.97 -1.57
N VAL A 43 26.39 -15.34 -0.60
CA VAL A 43 24.99 -14.95 -0.70
C VAL A 43 24.99 -13.78 -1.67
N GLU A 44 24.57 -14.05 -2.92
CA GLU A 44 24.13 -12.98 -3.81
C GLU A 44 23.27 -12.02 -2.97
N ASP A 45 23.65 -10.74 -2.94
CA ASP A 45 22.93 -9.64 -2.30
C ASP A 45 21.57 -9.45 -3.00
N ARG A 46 20.68 -10.44 -2.86
CA ARG A 46 19.34 -10.45 -3.42
C ARG A 46 18.52 -9.53 -2.56
N LYS A 47 18.42 -8.29 -3.02
CA LYS A 47 17.46 -7.33 -2.50
C LYS A 47 16.07 -7.98 -2.57
N PRO A 48 15.31 -8.04 -1.46
CA PRO A 48 13.98 -8.62 -1.51
C PRO A 48 13.11 -7.79 -2.44
N GLU A 49 12.39 -8.47 -3.33
CA GLU A 49 11.39 -7.85 -4.20
C GLU A 49 10.12 -7.67 -3.38
N LEU A 50 9.62 -6.44 -3.25
CA LEU A 50 8.47 -6.15 -2.41
C LEU A 50 7.30 -5.63 -3.24
N TYR A 51 6.10 -5.98 -2.80
CA TYR A 51 4.87 -5.33 -3.24
C TYR A 51 4.00 -4.94 -2.05
N VAL A 52 3.09 -4.00 -2.28
CA VAL A 52 2.08 -3.59 -1.31
C VAL A 52 0.73 -4.11 -1.77
N GLU A 53 0.12 -4.97 -0.97
CA GLU A 53 -1.29 -5.35 -1.12
C GLU A 53 -2.17 -4.38 -0.33
N CYS A 54 -3.20 -3.86 -0.99
CA CYS A 54 -4.17 -2.92 -0.47
C CYS A 54 -5.54 -3.59 -0.41
N THR A 55 -6.10 -3.72 0.79
CA THR A 55 -7.41 -4.34 1.02
C THR A 55 -8.31 -3.36 1.75
N LEU A 56 -9.49 -3.11 1.20
CA LEU A 56 -10.50 -2.26 1.83
C LEU A 56 -11.39 -3.12 2.74
N TYR A 57 -11.69 -2.60 3.92
CA TYR A 57 -12.60 -3.21 4.88
C TYR A 57 -13.76 -2.25 5.15
N VAL A 58 -14.98 -2.76 5.18
CA VAL A 58 -16.19 -2.01 5.56
C VAL A 58 -16.86 -2.79 6.69
N ASP A 59 -17.06 -2.11 7.82
CA ASP A 59 -17.66 -2.69 9.03
C ASP A 59 -17.00 -4.02 9.47
N GLY A 60 -15.68 -4.11 9.31
CA GLY A 60 -14.86 -5.26 9.71
C GLY A 60 -14.77 -6.40 8.68
N ALA A 61 -15.46 -6.31 7.54
CA ALA A 61 -15.39 -7.31 6.47
C ALA A 61 -14.61 -6.79 5.25
N PRO A 62 -13.81 -7.64 4.56
CA PRO A 62 -13.20 -7.26 3.29
C PRO A 62 -14.26 -6.84 2.27
N PHE A 63 -14.01 -5.73 1.57
CA PHE A 63 -14.92 -5.13 0.62
C PHE A 63 -14.22 -4.86 -0.71
N GLY A 64 -14.75 -5.44 -1.79
CA GLY A 64 -14.15 -5.35 -3.11
C GLY A 64 -12.94 -6.28 -3.29
N LEU A 65 -12.16 -6.02 -4.34
CA LEU A 65 -10.98 -6.82 -4.68
C LEU A 65 -9.72 -6.19 -4.10
N PRO A 66 -8.81 -6.98 -3.50
CA PRO A 66 -7.48 -6.50 -3.14
C PRO A 66 -6.74 -6.00 -4.37
N MET A 67 -6.01 -4.90 -4.22
CA MET A 67 -5.17 -4.32 -5.26
C MET A 67 -3.71 -4.42 -4.86
N ARG A 68 -2.81 -4.68 -5.81
CA ARG A 68 -1.38 -4.79 -5.54
C ARG A 68 -0.61 -3.78 -6.37
N THR A 69 0.44 -3.21 -5.79
CA THR A 69 1.45 -2.47 -6.54
C THR A 69 2.29 -3.43 -7.39
N ARG A 70 3.12 -2.85 -8.26
CA ARG A 70 4.22 -3.58 -8.90
C ARG A 70 5.22 -4.08 -7.86
N LEU A 71 5.98 -5.11 -8.23
CA LEU A 71 7.17 -5.54 -7.49
C LEU A 71 8.26 -4.46 -7.59
N GLU A 72 8.87 -4.13 -6.46
CA GLU A 72 9.98 -3.20 -6.34
C GLU A 72 11.19 -3.89 -5.71
N SER A 73 12.35 -3.80 -6.37
CA SER A 73 13.59 -4.49 -6.01
C SER A 73 14.81 -3.57 -5.95
N THR A 74 14.64 -2.25 -6.12
CA THR A 74 15.74 -1.27 -6.07
C THR A 74 16.44 -1.20 -4.71
N GLY A 75 15.78 -1.70 -3.66
CA GLY A 75 16.24 -1.65 -2.27
C GLY A 75 15.82 -0.35 -1.55
N PRO A 76 16.14 -0.22 -0.26
CA PRO A 76 15.65 0.89 0.56
C PRO A 76 16.16 2.27 0.08
N ALA A 77 15.31 3.29 -0.01
CA ALA A 77 13.85 3.26 0.21
C ALA A 77 13.11 2.68 -1.02
N TYR A 78 12.24 1.69 -0.80
CA TYR A 78 11.41 1.11 -1.86
C TYR A 78 10.43 2.17 -2.34
N CYS A 79 10.43 2.48 -3.64
CA CYS A 79 9.69 3.62 -4.19
C CYS A 79 8.79 3.16 -5.33
N TRP A 80 7.51 2.95 -5.04
CA TRP A 80 6.52 2.60 -6.07
C TRP A 80 6.03 3.83 -6.85
N ASN A 81 5.80 4.95 -6.15
CA ASN A 81 5.13 6.14 -6.69
C ASN A 81 3.90 5.78 -7.57
N GLU A 82 3.12 4.81 -7.12
CA GLU A 82 2.07 4.17 -7.91
C GLU A 82 0.70 4.64 -7.45
N MET A 83 -0.14 5.07 -8.41
CA MET A 83 -1.53 5.45 -8.14
C MET A 83 -2.41 4.20 -8.17
N ILE A 84 -3.02 3.87 -7.05
CA ILE A 84 -3.96 2.76 -6.91
C ILE A 84 -5.38 3.31 -6.95
N THR A 85 -6.20 2.75 -7.85
CA THR A 85 -7.63 3.05 -7.95
C THR A 85 -8.42 1.80 -7.58
N LEU A 86 -9.17 1.87 -6.48
CA LEU A 86 -10.07 0.78 -6.09
C LEU A 86 -11.31 0.78 -6.98
N SER A 87 -11.95 -0.38 -7.14
CA SER A 87 -13.25 -0.47 -7.81
C SER A 87 -14.39 0.15 -6.99
N THR A 88 -14.18 0.30 -5.68
CA THR A 88 -15.12 0.92 -4.72
C THR A 88 -15.13 2.45 -4.83
N LYS A 89 -16.31 3.05 -4.73
CA LYS A 89 -16.48 4.51 -4.73
C LYS A 89 -16.63 5.06 -3.31
N TYR A 90 -16.36 6.35 -3.14
CA TYR A 90 -16.54 7.03 -1.85
C TYR A 90 -17.97 6.90 -1.31
N ARG A 91 -18.98 6.96 -2.19
CA ARG A 91 -20.38 6.79 -1.82
C ARG A 91 -20.76 5.43 -1.26
N ASP A 92 -19.93 4.41 -1.49
CA ASP A 92 -20.15 3.04 -1.01
C ASP A 92 -19.53 2.84 0.39
N LEU A 93 -18.77 3.82 0.90
CA LEU A 93 -18.06 3.72 2.17
C LEU A 93 -18.94 4.12 3.36
N THR A 94 -18.82 3.37 4.45
CA THR A 94 -19.32 3.76 5.77
C THR A 94 -18.26 4.56 6.54
N ALA A 95 -18.67 5.23 7.62
CA ALA A 95 -17.74 5.96 8.49
C ALA A 95 -16.66 5.07 9.14
N ASN A 96 -16.88 3.75 9.20
CA ASN A 96 -15.96 2.79 9.80
C ASN A 96 -15.09 2.06 8.75
N SER A 97 -15.07 2.53 7.50
CA SER A 97 -14.26 1.92 6.45
C SER A 97 -12.77 2.09 6.74
N GLN A 98 -11.97 1.04 6.50
CA GLN A 98 -10.54 1.01 6.77
C GLN A 98 -9.78 0.54 5.54
N LEU A 99 -8.65 1.17 5.24
CA LEU A 99 -7.71 0.70 4.23
C LEU A 99 -6.56 -0.04 4.92
N GLY A 100 -6.48 -1.35 4.69
CA GLY A 100 -5.37 -2.19 5.11
C GLY A 100 -4.27 -2.20 4.05
N LEU A 101 -3.02 -2.03 4.49
CA LEU A 101 -1.83 -2.07 3.65
C LEU A 101 -0.89 -3.14 4.19
N THR A 102 -0.56 -4.11 3.36
CA THR A 102 0.35 -5.22 3.71
C THR A 102 1.53 -5.20 2.77
N VAL A 103 2.74 -5.12 3.32
CA VAL A 103 3.98 -5.26 2.55
C VAL A 103 4.37 -6.74 2.55
N SER A 104 4.66 -7.30 1.40
CA SER A 104 5.05 -8.70 1.25
C SER A 104 6.16 -8.87 0.22
N GLU A 105 6.93 -9.95 0.38
CA GLU A 105 7.92 -10.45 -0.59
C GLU A 105 7.24 -11.30 -1.68
#